data_AF-A0A2L0UC35-F1
#
_entry.id   AF-A0A2L0UC35-F1
#
_cell.length_a   1.000
_cell.length_b   1.000
_cell.length_c   1.000
_cell.angle_alpha   90.00
_cell.angle_beta   90.00
_cell.angle_gamma   90.00
#
_symmetry.space_group_name_H-M   'P 1'
#
loop_
_entity.id
_entity.type
_entity.pdbx_description
1 polymer ?
#
loop_
_entity_poly.entity_id
_entity_poly.type
_entity_poly.pdbx_seq_one_letter_code
_entity_poly.pdbx_strand_id
1 'polypeptide(L)'
;MSEITARGEKKLVLASGRAHPELAEEIASWLGTELLPVSAYDFANGEIYVRSGESVRGTDVFVIQAHPAPLNNWLMEQLIMVDSLKRASAKRITVVSPFYPYARQDKKGRGREPISAGP
;
A
#
# COMPACT_ATOMS: atom_id res chain seq x y z
N MET A 1 -4.04 -20.17 -4.66
CA MET A 1 -4.87 -20.01 -5.89
C MET A 1 -5.75 -18.80 -5.60
N SER A 2 -5.25 -17.62 -5.92
CA SER A 2 -5.67 -16.34 -5.33
C SER A 2 -6.77 -15.61 -6.12
N GLU A 3 -7.71 -16.34 -6.73
CA GLU A 3 -8.62 -15.74 -7.72
C GLU A 3 -10.09 -16.08 -7.45
N ILE A 4 -10.88 -15.05 -7.14
CA ILE A 4 -12.34 -15.07 -7.20
C ILE A 4 -12.73 -14.65 -8.61
N THR A 5 -13.49 -15.50 -9.31
CA THR A 5 -13.92 -15.27 -10.70
C THR A 5 -15.43 -15.52 -10.84
N ALA A 6 -16.23 -14.48 -11.03
CA ALA A 6 -17.66 -14.52 -11.32
C ALA A 6 -18.02 -13.68 -12.57
N ARG A 7 -17.73 -14.21 -13.77
CA ARG A 7 -18.27 -13.78 -15.09
C ARG A 7 -18.37 -12.25 -15.32
N GLY A 8 -17.32 -11.68 -15.91
CA GLY A 8 -17.25 -10.28 -16.38
C GLY A 8 -16.43 -9.35 -15.48
N GLU A 9 -15.67 -9.91 -14.53
CA GLU A 9 -15.23 -9.18 -13.34
C GLU A 9 -13.93 -8.41 -13.49
N LYS A 10 -13.90 -7.26 -12.81
CA LYS A 10 -12.68 -6.53 -12.49
C LYS A 10 -11.82 -7.41 -11.58
N LYS A 11 -10.63 -7.79 -12.05
CA LYS A 11 -9.64 -8.52 -11.25
C LYS A 11 -9.20 -7.63 -10.09
N LEU A 12 -9.51 -8.05 -8.86
CA LEU A 12 -9.14 -7.40 -7.61
C LEU A 12 -7.87 -8.05 -7.06
N VAL A 13 -6.90 -7.25 -6.64
CA VAL A 13 -5.62 -7.72 -6.09
C VAL A 13 -5.36 -7.01 -4.77
N LEU A 14 -4.99 -7.76 -3.74
CA LEU A 14 -4.55 -7.20 -2.46
C LEU A 14 -3.02 -7.20 -2.40
N ALA A 15 -2.40 -6.07 -2.07
CA ALA A 15 -0.98 -5.96 -1.80
C ALA A 15 -0.79 -5.40 -0.39
N SER A 16 0.23 -5.88 0.32
CA SER A 16 0.53 -5.42 1.67
C SER A 16 1.95 -4.89 1.76
N GLY A 17 2.13 -3.82 2.54
CA GLY A 17 3.43 -3.39 3.01
C GLY A 17 3.92 -4.21 4.20
N ARG A 18 5.15 -3.95 4.65
CA ARG A 18 5.81 -4.71 5.72
C ARG A 18 5.43 -4.25 7.13
N ALA A 19 4.73 -3.12 7.26
CA ALA A 19 4.52 -2.49 8.57
C ALA A 19 3.56 -3.25 9.49
N HIS A 20 2.57 -3.96 8.91
CA HIS A 20 1.60 -4.77 9.66
C HIS A 20 0.98 -5.86 8.74
N PRO A 21 1.74 -6.90 8.40
CA PRO A 21 1.30 -7.94 7.48
C PRO A 21 0.10 -8.75 8.01
N GLU A 22 0.02 -8.96 9.33
CA GLU A 22 -1.04 -9.77 9.96
C GLU A 22 -2.43 -9.19 9.69
N LEU A 23 -2.58 -7.87 9.73
CA LEU A 23 -3.85 -7.20 9.41
C LEU A 23 -4.25 -7.44 7.95
N ALA A 24 -3.29 -7.41 7.03
CA ALA A 24 -3.55 -7.63 5.62
C ALA A 24 -3.91 -9.09 5.32
N GLU A 25 -3.26 -10.04 6.01
CA GLU A 25 -3.59 -11.47 5.94
C GLU A 25 -5.01 -11.73 6.47
N GLU A 26 -5.38 -11.09 7.59
CA GLU A 26 -6.74 -11.19 8.13
C GLU A 26 -7.76 -10.66 7.11
N ILE A 27 -7.54 -9.47 6.54
CA ILE A 27 -8.40 -8.89 5.50
C ILE A 27 -8.51 -9.82 4.28
N ALA A 28 -7.39 -10.40 3.83
CA ALA A 28 -7.39 -11.34 2.71
C ALA A 28 -8.20 -12.60 3.02
N SER A 29 -8.07 -13.13 4.24
CA SER A 29 -8.84 -14.28 4.74
C SER A 29 -10.35 -13.99 4.75
N TRP A 30 -10.77 -12.84 5.27
CA TRP A 30 -12.18 -12.40 5.26
C TRP A 30 -12.74 -12.26 3.84
N LEU A 31 -11.91 -11.86 2.87
CA LEU A 31 -12.27 -11.71 1.47
C LEU A 31 -12.15 -13.00 0.66
N GLY A 32 -11.65 -14.10 1.25
CA GLY A 32 -11.45 -15.37 0.55
C GLY A 32 -10.39 -15.30 -0.55
N THR A 33 -9.35 -14.48 -0.38
CA THR A 33 -8.25 -14.31 -1.34
C THR A 33 -6.89 -14.36 -0.65
N GLU A 34 -5.81 -14.31 -1.44
CA GLU A 34 -4.43 -14.30 -0.96
C GLU A 34 -3.79 -12.93 -1.26
N LEU A 35 -2.74 -12.58 -0.52
CA LEU A 35 -1.95 -11.38 -0.82
C LEU A 35 -1.09 -11.62 -2.07
N LEU A 36 -0.98 -10.58 -2.91
CA LEU A 36 -0.03 -10.51 -4.00
C LEU A 36 1.38 -10.72 -3.42
N PRO A 37 2.17 -11.65 -3.99
CA PRO A 37 3.58 -11.76 -3.65
C PRO A 37 4.30 -10.44 -3.95
N VAL A 38 4.91 -9.82 -2.93
CA VAL A 38 5.69 -8.58 -3.08
C VAL A 38 7.08 -8.81 -2.49
N SER A 39 8.12 -8.51 -3.28
CA SER A 39 9.47 -8.42 -2.77
C SER A 39 9.71 -7.02 -2.24
N ALA A 40 9.86 -6.88 -0.92
CA ALA A 40 10.18 -5.62 -0.26
C ALA A 40 11.32 -5.83 0.73
N TYR A 41 12.38 -5.03 0.62
CA TYR A 41 13.55 -5.09 1.50
C TYR A 41 14.31 -3.77 1.49
N ASP A 42 15.19 -3.59 2.48
CA ASP A 42 16.03 -2.40 2.61
C ASP A 42 17.44 -2.69 2.08
N PHE A 43 17.98 -1.79 1.27
CA PHE A 43 19.39 -1.78 0.92
C PHE A 43 20.25 -1.39 2.13
N ALA A 44 21.56 -1.65 2.06
CA ALA A 44 22.48 -1.35 3.16
C ALA A 44 22.52 0.14 3.55
N ASN A 45 22.14 1.04 2.64
CA ASN A 45 22.07 2.49 2.87
C ASN A 45 20.70 2.96 3.40
N GLY A 46 19.73 2.05 3.59
CA GLY A 46 18.38 2.36 4.07
C GLY A 46 17.36 2.71 2.97
N GLU A 47 17.73 2.65 1.69
CA GLU A 47 16.76 2.78 0.60
C GLU A 47 15.86 1.54 0.51
N ILE A 48 14.59 1.74 0.17
CA ILE A 48 13.59 0.68 0.11
C ILE A 48 13.45 0.19 -1.32
N TYR A 49 13.59 -1.11 -1.53
CA TYR A 49 13.25 -1.79 -2.77
C TYR A 49 11.84 -2.38 -2.69
N VAL A 50 11.05 -2.23 -3.76
CA VAL A 50 9.75 -2.91 -3.89
C VAL A 50 9.52 -3.40 -5.31
N ARG A 51 9.07 -4.65 -5.45
CA ARG A 51 8.65 -5.23 -6.72
C ARG A 51 7.47 -6.18 -6.55
N SER A 52 6.46 -6.07 -7.42
CA SER A 52 5.40 -7.09 -7.52
C SER A 52 5.95 -8.38 -8.11
N GLY A 53 5.66 -9.51 -7.46
CA GLY A 53 6.08 -10.85 -7.90
C GLY A 53 5.29 -11.36 -9.10
N GLU A 54 4.08 -10.84 -9.31
CA GLU A 54 3.18 -11.22 -10.39
C GLU A 54 2.72 -10.01 -11.20
N SER A 55 2.10 -10.27 -12.37
CA SER A 55 1.55 -9.22 -13.22
C SER A 55 0.25 -8.66 -12.65
N VAL A 56 0.21 -7.35 -12.44
CA VAL A 56 -0.97 -6.58 -12.02
C VAL A 56 -1.58 -5.75 -13.15
N ARG A 57 -1.23 -6.06 -14.41
CA ARG A 57 -1.70 -5.28 -15.57
C ARG A 57 -3.23 -5.33 -15.66
N GLY A 58 -3.85 -4.16 -15.69
CA GLY A 58 -5.30 -4.04 -15.87
C GLY A 58 -6.15 -4.38 -14.64
N THR A 59 -5.54 -4.66 -13.49
CA THR A 59 -6.24 -5.03 -12.25
C THR A 59 -6.53 -3.81 -11.36
N ASP A 60 -7.53 -3.92 -10.50
CA ASP A 60 -7.79 -2.96 -9.42
C ASP A 60 -7.03 -3.45 -8.17
N VAL A 61 -5.97 -2.74 -7.78
CA VAL A 61 -5.07 -3.12 -6.68
C VAL A 61 -5.38 -2.32 -5.42
N PHE A 62 -5.52 -3.00 -4.29
CA PHE A 62 -5.65 -2.40 -2.97
C PHE A 62 -4.34 -2.57 -2.20
N VAL A 63 -3.69 -1.45 -1.87
CA VAL A 63 -2.43 -1.43 -1.11
C VAL A 63 -2.74 -1.17 0.35
N ILE A 64 -2.58 -2.18 1.18
CA ILE A 64 -2.76 -2.11 2.63
C ILE A 64 -1.41 -1.77 3.24
N GLN A 65 -1.33 -0.63 3.93
CA GLN A 65 -0.12 -0.24 4.64
C GLN A 65 -0.48 0.54 5.90
N ALA A 66 0.08 0.09 7.02
CA ALA A 66 0.03 0.81 8.29
C ALA A 66 1.26 1.73 8.43
N HIS A 67 1.19 2.68 9.37
CA HIS A 67 2.26 3.65 9.58
C HIS A 67 2.70 3.73 11.07
N PRO A 68 3.16 2.62 11.69
CA PRO A 68 3.73 2.62 13.03
C PRO A 68 5.09 3.34 13.07
N ALA A 69 5.74 3.42 14.22
CA ALA A 69 7.12 3.91 14.28
C ALA A 69 8.07 2.90 13.60
N PRO A 70 9.01 3.32 12.73
CA PRO A 70 9.26 4.68 12.22
C PRO A 70 8.36 5.07 11.03
N LEU A 71 7.46 6.03 11.25
CA LEU A 71 6.34 6.37 10.35
C LEU A 71 6.77 6.70 8.91
N ASN A 72 7.86 7.44 8.75
CA ASN A 72 8.31 7.92 7.44
C ASN A 72 8.80 6.78 6.54
N ASN A 73 9.38 5.74 7.12
CA ASN A 73 9.84 4.59 6.36
C ASN A 73 8.66 3.89 5.69
N TRP A 74 7.57 3.70 6.43
CA TRP A 74 6.36 3.04 5.91
C TRP A 74 5.58 3.89 4.93
N LEU A 75 5.57 5.22 5.13
CA LEU A 75 5.01 6.15 4.14
C LEU A 75 5.82 6.09 2.84
N MET A 76 7.15 6.11 2.91
CA MET A 76 8.00 5.99 1.72
C MET A 76 7.83 4.63 1.03
N GLU A 77 7.76 3.53 1.78
CA GLU A 77 7.45 2.21 1.22
C GLU A 77 6.12 2.20 0.47
N GLN A 78 5.07 2.79 1.05
CA GLN A 78 3.76 2.90 0.38
C GLN A 78 3.85 3.62 -0.95
N LEU A 79 4.56 4.77 -0.98
CA LEU A 79 4.73 5.55 -2.20
C LEU A 79 5.50 4.77 -3.27
N ILE A 80 6.54 4.03 -2.88
CA ILE A 80 7.32 3.18 -3.79
C ILE A 80 6.48 2.00 -4.29
N MET A 81 5.66 1.37 -3.45
CA MET A 81 4.69 0.35 -3.86
C MET A 81 3.71 0.89 -4.91
N VAL A 82 3.13 2.07 -4.65
CA VAL A 82 2.20 2.72 -5.59
C VAL A 82 2.87 3.03 -6.93
N ASP A 83 4.10 3.55 -6.93
CA ASP A 83 4.86 3.80 -8.15
C ASP A 83 5.15 2.49 -8.92
N SER A 84 5.58 1.44 -8.22
CA SER A 84 5.84 0.11 -8.78
C SER A 84 4.59 -0.46 -9.47
N LEU A 85 3.43 -0.43 -8.81
CA LEU A 85 2.16 -0.89 -9.34
C LEU A 85 1.66 -0.05 -10.52
N LYS A 86 1.86 1.28 -10.46
CA LYS A 86 1.52 2.20 -11.54
C LYS A 86 2.33 1.86 -12.80
N ARG A 87 3.64 1.64 -12.65
CA ARG A 87 4.53 1.25 -13.76
C ARG A 87 4.21 -0.15 -14.29
N ALA A 88 3.73 -1.04 -13.43
CA ALA A 88 3.20 -2.35 -13.82
C ALA A 88 1.83 -2.30 -14.52
N SER A 89 1.31 -1.09 -14.82
CA SER A 89 0.06 -0.85 -15.54
C SER A 89 -1.18 -1.38 -14.80
N ALA A 90 -1.21 -1.28 -13.47
CA ALA A 90 -2.44 -1.44 -12.70
C ALA A 90 -3.51 -0.45 -13.21
N LYS A 91 -4.76 -0.92 -13.30
CA LYS A 91 -5.89 -0.09 -13.77
C LYS A 91 -6.28 0.94 -12.74
N ARG A 92 -6.27 0.54 -11.46
CA ARG A 92 -6.59 1.37 -10.31
C ARG A 92 -5.71 0.96 -9.16
N ILE A 93 -5.29 1.93 -8.36
CA ILE A 93 -4.56 1.71 -7.13
C ILE A 93 -5.33 2.43 -6.03
N THR A 94 -5.80 1.68 -5.05
CA THR A 94 -6.49 2.21 -3.87
C THR A 94 -5.63 1.95 -2.65
N VAL A 95 -5.26 3.01 -1.94
CA VAL A 95 -4.52 2.89 -0.68
C VAL A 95 -5.49 2.70 0.47
N VAL A 96 -5.28 1.65 1.24
CA VAL A 96 -5.95 1.39 2.53
C VAL A 96 -4.94 1.74 3.62
N SER A 97 -5.17 2.86 4.31
CA SER A 97 -4.31 3.34 5.40
C SER A 97 -5.09 3.26 6.72
N PRO A 98 -4.95 2.17 7.51
CA PRO A 98 -5.69 1.98 8.76
C PRO A 98 -5.40 3.08 9.79
N PHE A 99 -4.19 3.61 9.76
CA PHE A 99 -3.76 4.77 10.54
C PHE A 99 -3.14 5.80 9.60
N TYR A 100 -3.82 6.93 9.43
CA TYR A 100 -3.42 7.96 8.48
C TYR A 100 -2.21 8.75 9.00
N PRO A 101 -1.07 8.76 8.27
CA PRO A 101 0.13 9.43 8.73
C PRO A 101 -0.08 10.95 8.75
N TYR A 102 0.58 11.63 9.70
CA TYR A 102 0.51 13.09 9.85
C TYR A 102 -0.88 13.70 10.12
N ALA A 103 -1.91 12.90 10.39
CA ALA A 103 -3.30 13.37 10.57
C ALA A 103 -3.48 14.48 11.63
N ARG A 104 -2.55 14.63 12.59
CA ARG A 104 -2.61 15.67 13.62
C ARG A 104 -2.16 17.05 13.13
N GLN A 105 -1.53 17.15 11.97
CA GLN A 105 -1.06 18.40 11.37
C GLN A 105 -1.93 18.78 10.17
N ASP A 106 -3.22 18.96 10.46
CA ASP A 106 -4.34 19.21 9.53
C ASP A 106 -4.70 20.69 9.39
N LYS A 107 -4.16 21.54 10.27
CA LYS A 107 -4.36 23.00 10.24
C LYS A 107 -3.11 23.73 10.66
N LYS A 108 -3.05 25.03 10.34
CA LYS A 108 -2.01 25.93 10.86
C LYS A 108 -2.31 26.25 12.33
N GLY A 109 -1.44 25.82 13.25
CA GLY A 109 -1.47 26.28 14.63
C GLY A 109 -0.78 27.64 14.79
N ARG A 110 0.32 27.85 14.05
CA ARG A 110 1.08 29.11 13.99
C ARG A 110 1.45 29.47 12.56
N GLY A 111 1.84 30.72 12.35
CA GLY A 111 2.39 31.17 11.08
C GLY A 111 3.63 30.36 10.70
N ARG A 112 3.73 29.97 9.41
CA ARG A 112 4.84 29.19 8.82
C ARG A 112 4.90 27.71 9.21
N GLU A 113 3.85 27.15 9.80
CA GLU A 113 3.72 25.69 9.96
C GLU A 113 3.19 25.03 8.67
N PRO A 114 3.68 23.83 8.32
CA PRO A 114 3.10 23.06 7.21
C PRO A 114 1.77 22.43 7.60
N ILE A 115 0.95 22.12 6.60
CA ILE A 115 -0.25 21.28 6.73
C ILE A 115 0.10 19.94 6.10
N SER A 116 0.62 19.01 6.91
CA SER A 116 1.22 17.76 6.43
C SER A 116 0.20 16.68 6.09
N ALA A 117 -1.00 16.74 6.69
CA ALA A 117 -2.12 15.86 6.30
C ALA A 117 -2.72 16.21 4.93
N GLY A 118 -2.28 17.34 4.33
CA GLY A 118 -2.84 17.93 3.12
C GLY A 118 -3.90 19.01 3.44
N PRO A 119 -4.18 19.92 2.48
CA PRO A 119 -5.39 20.74 2.52
C PRO A 119 -6.66 19.91 2.28
#